data_AF-A0A512NKM6-F1
#
_entry.id   AF-A0A512NKM6-F1
#
_cell.length_a   1.000
_cell.length_b   1.000
_cell.length_c   1.000
_cell.angle_alpha   90.00
_cell.angle_beta   90.00
_cell.angle_gamma   90.00
#
_symmetry.space_group_name_H-M   'P 1'
#
loop_
_entity.id
_entity.type
_entity.pdbx_description
1 polymer ?
#
loop_
_entity_poly.entity_id
_entity_poly.type
_entity_poly.pdbx_seq_one_letter_code
_entity_poly.pdbx_strand_id
1 'polypeptide(L)'
;MRVRNLCGVALTILAVSPALAQAPTPSSCNTLASTIAVGYTTNFTNRDYNALRYYATCEASSSHAGGGLSIAYQAFSLGGNYEESRNSQLCRQSREALGFSDTEYVNAKNVYSQAFPVIERCLELASKQWDIKYISAGNDAVSLTIAHGSVNGGELLGADIVPQGGLTCSPSLPAQKQTIKPESPFSTLCYRTPIVQIVDGVQVRSAEDAVIALRLENGPLLIPLKGYQTSIVARLQQRIDDQIATIKLKPSDFYIKSFGPVIQKAEGNCDADVLIAAACTNSNRAQAAVGPEFFEKDGKRWARCQRYGNIVWEAEGQLTCLKLR
;
A
#
# COMPACT_ATOMS: atom_id res chain seq x y z
N MET A 1 -65.57 -49.13 -27.32
CA MET A 1 -65.26 -47.69 -27.30
C MET A 1 -63.97 -47.48 -26.54
N ARG A 2 -62.90 -47.00 -27.18
CA ARG A 2 -61.58 -46.78 -26.58
C ARG A 2 -61.43 -45.31 -26.20
N VAL A 3 -61.25 -45.03 -24.91
CA VAL A 3 -60.91 -43.70 -24.38
C VAL A 3 -59.39 -43.51 -24.52
N ARG A 4 -58.97 -42.47 -25.25
CA ARG A 4 -57.54 -42.09 -25.38
C ARG A 4 -57.22 -41.03 -24.33
N ASN A 5 -56.32 -41.37 -23.41
CA ASN A 5 -55.65 -40.42 -22.52
C ASN A 5 -54.59 -39.63 -23.33
N LEU A 6 -54.76 -38.32 -23.40
CA LEU A 6 -53.75 -37.38 -23.90
C LEU A 6 -52.84 -37.01 -22.72
N CYS A 7 -51.62 -37.55 -22.74
CA CYS A 7 -50.55 -37.15 -21.84
C CYS A 7 -49.88 -35.90 -22.44
N GLY A 8 -50.19 -34.72 -21.89
CA GLY A 8 -49.52 -33.47 -22.24
C GLY A 8 -48.17 -33.38 -21.54
N VAL A 9 -47.08 -33.52 -22.29
CA VAL A 9 -45.73 -33.22 -21.81
C VAL A 9 -45.55 -31.71 -21.83
N ALA A 10 -45.56 -31.08 -20.65
CA ALA A 10 -45.16 -29.69 -20.49
C ALA A 10 -43.64 -29.58 -20.68
N LEU A 11 -43.22 -29.05 -21.84
CA LEU A 11 -41.83 -28.74 -22.14
C LEU A 11 -41.49 -27.39 -21.50
N THR A 12 -40.98 -27.41 -20.28
CA THR A 12 -40.45 -26.22 -19.60
C THR A 12 -39.11 -25.86 -20.23
N ILE A 13 -39.12 -24.95 -21.22
CA ILE A 13 -37.90 -24.33 -21.75
C ILE A 13 -37.36 -23.42 -20.64
N LEU A 14 -36.43 -23.93 -19.85
CA LEU A 14 -35.55 -23.10 -19.03
C LEU A 14 -34.73 -22.23 -19.99
N ALA A 15 -35.19 -21.01 -20.18
CA ALA A 15 -34.43 -19.94 -20.81
C ALA A 15 -33.21 -19.66 -19.92
N VAL A 16 -32.13 -20.40 -20.17
CA VAL A 16 -30.80 -20.03 -19.68
C VAL A 16 -30.46 -18.74 -20.41
N SER A 17 -30.68 -17.61 -19.75
CA SER A 17 -30.19 -16.33 -20.21
C SER A 17 -28.69 -16.48 -20.46
N PRO A 18 -28.17 -16.21 -21.66
CA PRO A 18 -26.73 -16.14 -21.83
C PRO A 18 -26.26 -15.07 -20.87
N ALA A 19 -25.40 -15.43 -19.92
CA ALA A 19 -24.61 -14.48 -19.17
C ALA A 19 -23.83 -13.69 -20.22
N LEU A 20 -24.35 -12.51 -20.58
CA LEU A 20 -23.66 -11.57 -21.43
C LEU A 20 -22.30 -11.35 -20.78
N ALA A 21 -21.25 -11.78 -21.48
CA ALA A 21 -19.88 -11.48 -21.15
C ALA A 21 -19.81 -9.96 -20.92
N GLN A 22 -19.73 -9.56 -19.66
CA GLN A 22 -19.59 -8.16 -19.30
C GLN A 22 -18.29 -7.69 -19.95
N ALA A 23 -18.36 -6.59 -20.71
CA ALA A 23 -17.17 -5.94 -21.22
C ALA A 23 -16.17 -5.77 -20.05
N PRO A 24 -14.86 -6.02 -20.25
CA PRO A 24 -13.87 -5.90 -19.18
C PRO A 24 -14.04 -4.54 -18.51
N THR A 25 -14.35 -4.59 -17.22
CA THR A 25 -14.63 -3.39 -16.46
C THR A 25 -13.31 -2.76 -16.04
N PRO A 26 -13.23 -1.41 -15.96
CA PRO A 26 -12.10 -0.69 -15.35
C PRO A 26 -11.66 -1.25 -13.99
N SER A 27 -12.52 -2.00 -13.31
CA SER A 27 -12.24 -2.68 -12.04
C SER A 27 -11.07 -3.66 -12.08
N SER A 28 -10.82 -4.41 -13.17
CA SER A 28 -9.69 -5.36 -13.19
C SER A 28 -8.35 -4.65 -13.27
N CYS A 29 -8.25 -3.60 -14.08
CA CYS A 29 -7.07 -2.73 -14.07
C CYS A 29 -6.91 -1.96 -12.75
N ASN A 30 -8.00 -1.56 -12.08
CA ASN A 30 -7.92 -1.00 -10.74
C ASN A 30 -7.34 -2.01 -9.74
N THR A 31 -7.81 -3.26 -9.76
CA THR A 31 -7.31 -4.30 -8.85
C THR A 31 -5.84 -4.61 -9.11
N LEU A 32 -5.44 -4.72 -10.38
CA LEU A 32 -4.04 -4.91 -10.77
C LEU A 32 -3.17 -3.72 -10.32
N ALA A 33 -3.62 -2.49 -10.60
CA ALA A 33 -2.93 -1.26 -10.21
C ALA A 33 -2.73 -1.18 -8.70
N SER A 34 -3.78 -1.40 -7.91
CA SER A 34 -3.70 -1.40 -6.44
C SER A 34 -2.77 -2.48 -5.91
N THR A 35 -2.80 -3.68 -6.49
CA THR A 35 -1.92 -4.78 -6.07
C THR A 35 -0.45 -4.44 -6.32
N ILE A 36 -0.13 -3.86 -7.48
CA ILE A 36 1.22 -3.40 -7.80
C ILE A 36 1.62 -2.26 -6.85
N ALA A 37 0.79 -1.23 -6.71
CA ALA A 37 1.05 -0.06 -5.88
C ALA A 37 1.36 -0.45 -4.42
N VAL A 38 0.51 -1.28 -3.80
CA VAL A 38 0.70 -1.77 -2.43
C VAL A 38 2.02 -2.52 -2.26
N GLY A 39 2.44 -3.29 -3.27
CA GLY A 39 3.72 -4.00 -3.25
C GLY A 39 4.93 -3.06 -3.21
N TYR A 40 4.83 -1.87 -3.79
CA TYR A 40 5.90 -0.88 -3.79
C TYR A 40 5.85 0.10 -2.61
N THR A 41 4.66 0.40 -2.08
CA THR A 41 4.47 1.46 -1.08
C THR A 41 4.32 0.96 0.36
N THR A 42 4.56 -0.33 0.61
CA THR A 42 4.33 -0.96 1.93
C THR A 42 5.15 -0.32 3.07
N ASN A 43 6.28 0.30 2.74
CA ASN A 43 7.18 0.96 3.68
C ASN A 43 7.28 2.49 3.45
N PHE A 44 6.36 3.06 2.68
CA PHE A 44 6.38 4.50 2.42
C PHE A 44 5.99 5.28 3.68
N THR A 45 6.79 6.28 4.03
CA THR A 45 6.41 7.28 5.03
C THR A 45 5.42 8.27 4.42
N ASN A 46 4.78 9.10 5.26
CA ASN A 46 3.94 10.19 4.76
C ASN A 46 4.69 11.15 3.83
N ARG A 47 6.01 11.31 4.01
CA ARG A 47 6.81 12.17 3.12
C ARG A 47 7.03 11.52 1.76
N ASP A 48 7.25 10.21 1.71
CA ASP A 48 7.32 9.46 0.46
C ASP A 48 5.98 9.53 -0.31
N TYR A 49 4.85 9.39 0.38
CA TYR A 49 3.53 9.56 -0.23
C TYR A 49 3.29 11.00 -0.74
N ASN A 50 3.75 12.02 -0.01
CA ASN A 50 3.67 13.41 -0.48
C ASN A 50 4.55 13.66 -1.70
N ALA A 51 5.76 13.10 -1.72
CA ALA A 51 6.67 13.18 -2.87
C ALA A 51 6.08 12.43 -4.09
N LEU A 52 5.46 11.27 -3.87
CA LEU A 52 4.75 10.49 -4.89
C LEU A 52 3.57 11.26 -5.47
N ARG A 53 2.76 11.88 -4.61
CA ARG A 53 1.67 12.76 -5.02
C ARG A 53 2.17 13.95 -5.83
N TYR A 54 3.26 14.57 -5.40
CA TYR A 54 3.87 15.68 -6.14
C TYR A 54 4.31 15.24 -7.54
N TYR A 55 5.08 14.15 -7.65
CA TYR A 55 5.53 13.62 -8.92
C TYR A 55 4.36 13.26 -9.86
N ALA A 56 3.36 12.54 -9.33
CA ALA A 56 2.17 12.15 -10.09
C ALA A 56 1.38 13.38 -10.61
N THR A 57 1.28 14.44 -9.80
CA THR A 57 0.50 15.64 -10.14
C THR A 57 1.23 16.56 -11.09
N CYS A 58 2.53 16.75 -10.86
CA CYS A 58 3.26 17.86 -11.46
C CYS A 58 4.11 17.44 -12.65
N GLU A 59 4.50 16.18 -12.75
CA GLU A 59 5.44 15.71 -13.77
C GLU A 59 4.87 14.58 -14.64
N ALA A 60 4.32 13.53 -14.01
CA ALA A 60 3.74 12.41 -14.76
C ALA A 60 2.49 12.79 -15.57
N SER A 61 1.77 13.83 -15.11
CA SER A 61 0.57 14.39 -15.72
C SER A 61 0.76 14.95 -17.14
N SER A 62 1.97 15.38 -17.47
CA SER A 62 2.30 16.02 -18.74
C SER A 62 2.52 15.04 -19.89
N SER A 63 2.67 13.76 -19.60
CA SER A 63 3.18 12.75 -20.54
C SER A 63 2.14 11.70 -20.96
N HIS A 64 0.92 11.70 -20.41
CA HIS A 64 0.04 10.53 -20.46
C HIS A 64 -1.47 10.83 -20.50
N ALA A 65 -2.29 9.83 -20.87
CA ALA A 65 -3.75 9.96 -20.98
C ALA A 65 -4.45 9.95 -19.60
N GLY A 66 -5.50 10.77 -19.45
CA GLY A 66 -6.17 11.00 -18.16
C GLY A 66 -6.75 9.77 -17.45
N GLY A 67 -7.17 8.74 -18.21
CA GLY A 67 -7.73 7.51 -17.66
C GLY A 67 -6.73 6.68 -16.84
N GLY A 68 -5.50 6.51 -17.35
CA GLY A 68 -4.43 5.81 -16.63
C GLY A 68 -4.01 6.55 -15.37
N LEU A 69 -3.91 7.88 -15.47
CA LEU A 69 -3.57 8.75 -14.33
C LEU A 69 -4.59 8.64 -13.20
N SER A 70 -5.90 8.65 -13.50
CA SER A 70 -6.94 8.51 -12.47
C SER A 70 -6.84 7.16 -11.72
N ILE A 71 -6.64 6.05 -12.46
CA ILE A 71 -6.47 4.72 -11.85
C ILE A 71 -5.21 4.67 -10.98
N ALA A 72 -4.09 5.20 -11.49
CA ALA A 72 -2.85 5.22 -10.72
C ALA A 72 -2.98 6.06 -9.44
N TYR A 73 -3.66 7.20 -9.47
CA TYR A 73 -3.94 8.00 -8.29
C TYR A 73 -4.72 7.24 -7.22
N GLN A 74 -5.76 6.51 -7.64
CA GLN A 74 -6.56 5.68 -6.75
C GLN A 74 -5.74 4.51 -6.19
N ALA A 75 -5.00 3.81 -7.05
CA ALA A 75 -4.16 2.67 -6.68
C ALA A 75 -3.08 3.04 -5.65
N PHE A 76 -2.43 4.19 -5.82
CA PHE A 76 -1.43 4.71 -4.88
C PHE A 76 -2.03 5.45 -3.68
N SER A 77 -3.36 5.54 -3.56
CA SER A 77 -4.06 6.24 -2.48
C SER A 77 -3.61 7.70 -2.30
N LEU A 78 -3.33 8.41 -3.40
CA LEU A 78 -2.75 9.78 -3.35
C LEU A 78 -3.77 10.86 -2.91
N GLY A 79 -5.03 10.49 -2.73
CA GLY A 79 -6.13 11.37 -2.33
C GLY A 79 -6.72 12.15 -3.51
N GLY A 80 -8.06 12.19 -3.56
CA GLY A 80 -8.81 12.79 -4.69
C GLY A 80 -8.70 11.98 -5.97
N ASN A 81 -9.30 12.49 -7.05
CA ASN A 81 -8.99 12.01 -8.41
C ASN A 81 -7.95 12.92 -9.09
N TYR A 82 -7.36 12.44 -10.19
CA TYR A 82 -6.35 13.20 -10.94
C TYR A 82 -6.89 14.56 -11.42
N GLU A 83 -8.15 14.61 -11.87
CA GLU A 83 -8.78 15.84 -12.37
C GLU A 83 -8.86 16.93 -11.29
N GLU A 84 -9.19 16.56 -10.05
CA GLU A 84 -9.18 17.44 -8.88
C GLU A 84 -7.76 17.89 -8.52
N SER A 85 -6.77 16.99 -8.63
CA SER A 85 -5.39 17.26 -8.23
C SER A 85 -4.63 18.15 -9.23
N ARG A 86 -4.99 18.12 -10.52
CA ARG A 86 -4.37 18.93 -11.58
C ARG A 86 -4.49 20.44 -11.33
N ASN A 87 -5.53 20.87 -10.62
CA ASN A 87 -5.75 22.27 -10.26
C ASN A 87 -5.10 22.67 -8.92
N SER A 88 -4.29 21.79 -8.31
CA SER A 88 -3.70 22.06 -7.01
C SER A 88 -2.54 23.07 -7.10
N GLN A 89 -2.41 23.91 -6.07
CA GLN A 89 -1.25 24.80 -5.90
C GLN A 89 0.06 24.04 -5.63
N LEU A 90 0.00 22.72 -5.48
CA LEU A 90 1.12 21.85 -5.10
C LEU A 90 2.29 21.99 -6.09
N CYS A 91 2.01 22.06 -7.39
CA CYS A 91 3.04 22.13 -8.44
C CYS A 91 3.74 23.49 -8.52
N ARG A 92 3.27 24.50 -7.79
CA ARG A 92 3.90 25.82 -7.72
C ARG A 92 4.88 25.93 -6.55
N GLN A 93 4.93 24.95 -5.66
CA GLN A 93 5.83 24.93 -4.51
C GLN A 93 7.11 24.16 -4.86
N SER A 94 8.25 24.61 -4.35
CA SER A 94 9.50 23.88 -4.47
C SER A 94 9.47 22.62 -3.59
N ARG A 95 10.26 21.61 -3.95
CA ARG A 95 10.38 20.36 -3.18
C ARG A 95 10.83 20.62 -1.73
N GLU A 96 11.75 21.57 -1.54
CA GLU A 96 12.19 22.04 -0.21
C GLU A 96 11.05 22.65 0.61
N ALA A 97 10.18 23.45 -0.01
CA ALA A 97 9.03 24.05 0.67
C ALA A 97 8.00 22.99 1.11
N LEU A 98 7.95 21.85 0.41
CA LEU A 98 7.10 20.71 0.74
C LEU A 98 7.73 19.76 1.77
N GLY A 99 8.99 20.00 2.16
CA GLY A 99 9.66 19.32 3.28
C GLY A 99 10.08 17.87 3.01
N PHE A 100 10.15 17.44 1.75
CA PHE A 100 10.72 16.14 1.37
C PHE A 100 12.07 16.30 0.65
N SER A 101 12.96 15.36 0.89
CA SER A 101 14.31 15.25 0.35
C SER A 101 14.35 14.78 -1.09
N ASP A 102 15.49 14.97 -1.76
CA ASP A 102 15.73 14.44 -3.10
C ASP A 102 15.61 12.91 -3.15
N THR A 103 16.06 12.21 -2.10
CA THR A 103 16.00 10.74 -2.02
C THR A 103 14.56 10.24 -2.00
N GLU A 104 13.70 10.84 -1.16
CA GLU A 104 12.26 10.50 -1.08
C GLU A 104 11.59 10.74 -2.43
N TYR A 105 11.91 11.86 -3.09
CA TYR A 105 11.39 12.18 -4.41
C TYR A 105 11.87 11.20 -5.51
N VAL A 106 13.15 10.88 -5.56
CA VAL A 106 13.70 9.92 -6.54
C VAL A 106 13.09 8.53 -6.33
N ASN A 107 12.95 8.09 -5.08
CA ASN A 107 12.29 6.82 -4.76
C ASN A 107 10.84 6.79 -5.24
N ALA A 108 10.08 7.85 -4.92
CA ALA A 108 8.69 7.98 -5.33
C ALA A 108 8.55 7.99 -6.87
N LYS A 109 9.40 8.76 -7.57
CA LYS A 109 9.48 8.78 -9.02
C LYS A 109 9.76 7.39 -9.61
N ASN A 110 10.74 6.69 -9.07
CA ASN A 110 11.10 5.34 -9.53
C ASN A 110 9.93 4.36 -9.37
N VAL A 111 9.25 4.38 -8.22
CA VAL A 111 8.07 3.54 -7.97
C VAL A 111 6.93 3.86 -8.95
N TYR A 112 6.57 5.14 -9.10
CA TYR A 112 5.49 5.53 -9.98
C TYR A 112 5.79 5.20 -11.44
N SER A 113 7.01 5.50 -11.90
CA SER A 113 7.44 5.25 -13.28
C SER A 113 7.51 3.77 -13.65
N GLN A 114 7.67 2.87 -12.68
CA GLN A 114 7.62 1.43 -12.90
C GLN A 114 6.19 0.89 -12.95
N ALA A 115 5.32 1.35 -12.05
CA ALA A 115 3.94 0.85 -11.97
C ALA A 115 3.05 1.43 -13.09
N PHE A 116 3.23 2.72 -13.41
CA PHE A 116 2.32 3.45 -14.28
C PHE A 116 2.22 2.87 -15.71
N PRO A 117 3.32 2.51 -16.40
CA PRO A 117 3.23 1.89 -17.72
C PRO A 117 2.44 0.57 -17.73
N VAL A 118 2.47 -0.18 -16.62
CA VAL A 118 1.70 -1.43 -16.50
C VAL A 118 0.21 -1.13 -16.41
N ILE A 119 -0.17 -0.06 -15.71
CA ILE A 119 -1.57 0.40 -15.58
C ILE A 119 -2.09 0.87 -16.94
N GLU A 120 -1.33 1.69 -17.66
CA GLU A 120 -1.71 2.13 -19.01
C GLU A 120 -1.84 0.94 -19.96
N ARG A 121 -0.90 0.02 -19.90
CA ARG A 121 -0.94 -1.19 -20.72
C ARG A 121 -2.15 -2.07 -20.41
N CYS A 122 -2.53 -2.17 -19.13
CA CYS A 122 -3.76 -2.85 -18.74
C CYS A 122 -4.98 -2.18 -19.37
N LEU A 123 -5.08 -0.86 -19.33
CA LEU A 123 -6.19 -0.11 -19.92
C LEU A 123 -6.28 -0.29 -21.44
N GLU A 124 -5.14 -0.27 -22.12
CA GLU A 124 -5.07 -0.53 -23.56
C GLU A 124 -5.61 -1.93 -23.86
N LEU A 125 -5.17 -2.94 -23.12
CA LEU A 125 -5.62 -4.33 -23.28
C LEU A 125 -7.11 -4.50 -22.93
N ALA A 126 -7.61 -3.82 -21.91
CA ALA A 126 -9.02 -3.79 -21.55
C ALA A 126 -9.89 -3.23 -22.70
N SER A 127 -9.40 -2.19 -23.40
CA SER A 127 -10.07 -1.67 -24.61
C SER A 127 -10.13 -2.70 -25.75
N LYS A 128 -9.22 -3.68 -25.74
CA LYS A 128 -9.19 -4.82 -26.66
C LYS A 128 -9.92 -6.04 -26.11
N GLN A 129 -10.75 -5.87 -25.08
CA GLN A 129 -11.55 -6.93 -24.46
C GLN A 129 -10.76 -7.94 -23.62
N TRP A 130 -9.49 -7.69 -23.27
CA TRP A 130 -8.79 -8.50 -22.28
C TRP A 130 -9.23 -8.13 -20.86
N ASP A 131 -9.57 -9.13 -20.06
CA ASP A 131 -9.82 -8.99 -18.63
C ASP A 131 -8.71 -9.72 -17.86
N ILE A 132 -7.75 -8.96 -17.33
CA ILE A 132 -6.59 -9.50 -16.62
C ILE A 132 -6.74 -9.12 -15.15
N LYS A 133 -7.14 -10.08 -14.33
CA LYS A 133 -7.30 -9.91 -12.88
C LYS A 133 -6.07 -10.44 -12.19
N TYR A 134 -5.51 -9.59 -11.34
CA TYR A 134 -4.32 -9.89 -10.59
C TYR A 134 -4.52 -9.51 -9.13
N ILE A 135 -4.55 -10.51 -8.25
CA ILE A 135 -4.94 -10.35 -6.84
C ILE A 135 -3.85 -10.97 -5.96
N SER A 136 -3.36 -10.21 -4.98
CA SER A 136 -2.50 -10.79 -3.93
C SER A 136 -3.32 -11.71 -3.03
N ALA A 137 -2.87 -12.96 -2.90
CA ALA A 137 -3.35 -13.95 -1.93
C ALA A 137 -2.36 -14.02 -0.73
N GLY A 138 -1.95 -12.85 -0.24
CA GLY A 138 -0.89 -12.69 0.78
C GLY A 138 0.46 -12.29 0.18
N ASN A 139 1.47 -12.15 1.05
CA ASN A 139 2.81 -11.67 0.63
C ASN A 139 3.53 -12.63 -0.34
N ASP A 140 3.17 -13.91 -0.31
CA ASP A 140 3.87 -14.97 -1.03
C ASP A 140 3.06 -15.64 -2.14
N ALA A 141 1.81 -15.23 -2.34
CA ALA A 141 0.94 -15.87 -3.31
C ALA A 141 0.16 -14.82 -4.09
N VAL A 142 -0.02 -15.07 -5.38
CA VAL A 142 -0.76 -14.18 -6.28
C VAL A 142 -1.64 -15.00 -7.20
N SER A 143 -2.89 -14.59 -7.31
CA SER A 143 -3.85 -15.17 -8.24
C SER A 143 -3.88 -14.34 -9.51
N LEU A 144 -3.73 -15.01 -10.65
CA LEU A 144 -3.83 -14.42 -11.96
C LEU A 144 -4.96 -15.12 -12.73
N THR A 145 -5.94 -14.33 -13.16
CA THR A 145 -7.00 -14.78 -14.06
C THR A 145 -6.96 -13.94 -15.33
N ILE A 146 -6.95 -14.60 -16.48
CA ILE A 146 -6.94 -14.02 -17.81
C ILE A 146 -8.21 -14.50 -18.52
N ALA A 147 -9.06 -13.56 -18.92
CA ALA A 147 -10.21 -13.81 -19.76
C ALA A 147 -10.20 -12.86 -20.97
N HIS A 148 -11.00 -13.18 -21.98
CA HIS A 148 -11.21 -12.31 -23.13
C HIS A 148 -12.71 -12.17 -23.38
N GLY A 149 -13.20 -10.98 -23.69
CA GLY A 149 -14.63 -10.68 -23.82
C GLY A 149 -15.27 -11.09 -25.15
N SER A 150 -14.47 -11.38 -26.18
CA SER A 150 -14.96 -11.84 -27.49
C SER A 150 -15.41 -13.29 -27.45
N VAL A 151 -16.51 -13.62 -28.14
CA VAL A 151 -17.03 -14.99 -28.32
C VAL A 151 -16.00 -15.92 -28.98
N ASN A 152 -15.17 -15.37 -29.88
CA ASN A 152 -14.11 -16.14 -30.54
C ASN A 152 -12.86 -16.31 -29.65
N GLY A 153 -12.83 -15.63 -28.50
CA GLY A 153 -11.65 -15.54 -27.65
C GLY A 153 -10.60 -14.55 -28.15
N GLY A 154 -9.48 -14.51 -27.44
CA GLY A 154 -8.26 -13.82 -27.80
C GLY A 154 -7.06 -14.74 -27.59
N GLU A 155 -5.95 -14.45 -28.25
CA GLU A 155 -4.78 -15.34 -28.25
C GLU A 155 -3.75 -14.94 -27.18
N LEU A 156 -3.54 -15.82 -26.20
CA LEU A 156 -2.39 -15.78 -25.30
C LEU A 156 -1.24 -16.55 -25.98
N LEU A 157 -0.27 -15.83 -26.51
CA LEU A 157 0.89 -16.39 -27.22
C LEU A 157 1.85 -17.14 -26.29
N GLY A 158 1.84 -16.78 -25.01
CA GLY A 158 2.54 -17.48 -23.94
C GLY A 158 2.67 -16.62 -22.69
N ALA A 159 3.11 -17.22 -21.61
CA ALA A 159 3.41 -16.55 -20.35
C ALA A 159 4.65 -17.16 -19.69
N ASP A 160 5.45 -16.31 -19.07
CA ASP A 160 6.71 -16.70 -18.44
C ASP A 160 6.99 -15.89 -17.17
N ILE A 161 7.91 -16.39 -16.34
CA ILE A 161 8.32 -15.77 -15.08
C ILE A 161 9.79 -15.40 -15.19
N VAL A 162 10.12 -14.16 -14.81
CA VAL A 162 11.48 -13.63 -14.78
C VAL A 162 11.80 -13.14 -13.36
N PRO A 163 12.89 -13.62 -12.72
CA PRO A 163 13.76 -14.71 -13.15
C PRO A 163 13.04 -16.08 -13.12
N GLN A 164 13.52 -17.04 -13.91
CA GLN A 164 12.96 -18.39 -13.89
C GLN A 164 13.07 -19.00 -12.49
N GLY A 165 11.96 -19.58 -12.01
CA GLY A 165 11.89 -20.12 -10.65
C GLY A 165 11.57 -19.11 -9.55
N GLY A 166 11.46 -17.81 -9.86
CA GLY A 166 11.04 -16.80 -8.89
C GLY A 166 9.61 -17.01 -8.37
N LEU A 167 8.76 -17.65 -9.17
CA LEU A 167 7.42 -18.09 -8.80
C LEU A 167 7.16 -19.51 -9.31
N THR A 168 6.33 -20.25 -8.59
CA THR A 168 5.79 -21.56 -8.99
C THR A 168 4.27 -21.45 -9.11
N CYS A 169 3.74 -21.72 -10.29
CA CYS A 169 2.32 -21.54 -10.61
C CYS A 169 1.58 -22.87 -10.75
N SER A 170 0.33 -22.92 -10.27
CA SER A 170 -0.59 -24.04 -10.42
C SER A 170 -1.98 -23.57 -10.85
N PRO A 171 -2.48 -23.99 -12.04
CA PRO A 171 -1.75 -24.68 -13.10
C PRO A 171 -0.54 -23.88 -13.63
N SER A 172 0.42 -24.56 -14.28
CA SER A 172 1.58 -23.88 -14.87
C SER A 172 1.18 -22.86 -15.93
N LEU A 173 1.91 -21.76 -16.02
CA LEU A 173 1.69 -20.74 -17.05
C LEU A 173 1.81 -21.35 -18.47
N PRO A 174 0.96 -20.96 -19.43
CA PRO A 174 0.99 -21.52 -20.78
C PRO A 174 2.27 -21.08 -21.49
N ALA A 175 3.18 -22.02 -21.78
CA ALA A 175 4.40 -21.72 -22.52
C ALA A 175 4.15 -21.54 -24.04
N GLN A 176 3.00 -22.01 -24.51
CA GLN A 176 2.60 -22.01 -25.92
C GLN A 176 1.29 -21.23 -26.12
N LYS A 177 1.01 -20.95 -27.40
CA LYS A 177 -0.19 -20.26 -27.83
C LYS A 177 -1.46 -20.99 -27.36
N GLN A 178 -2.38 -20.25 -26.75
CA GLN A 178 -3.68 -20.74 -26.29
C GLN A 178 -4.77 -19.68 -26.55
N THR A 179 -5.89 -20.11 -27.11
CA THR A 179 -7.09 -19.27 -27.22
C THR A 179 -7.79 -19.19 -25.86
N ILE A 180 -7.96 -17.97 -25.36
CA ILE A 180 -8.65 -17.66 -24.10
C ILE A 180 -10.04 -17.13 -24.42
N LYS A 181 -11.08 -17.73 -23.83
CA LYS A 181 -12.48 -17.37 -24.07
C LYS A 181 -13.17 -16.88 -22.78
N PRO A 182 -14.30 -16.16 -22.89
CA PRO A 182 -15.05 -15.70 -21.71
C PRO A 182 -15.47 -16.86 -20.80
N GLU A 183 -15.96 -17.96 -21.39
CA GLU A 183 -16.45 -19.14 -20.69
C GLU A 183 -15.33 -20.07 -20.18
N SER A 184 -14.11 -19.90 -20.68
CA SER A 184 -12.95 -20.71 -20.31
C SER A 184 -11.73 -19.82 -20.02
N PRO A 185 -11.80 -19.01 -18.94
CA PRO A 185 -10.67 -18.17 -18.56
C PRO A 185 -9.50 -19.03 -18.09
N PHE A 186 -8.28 -18.55 -18.33
CA PHE A 186 -7.10 -19.14 -17.72
C PHE A 186 -6.93 -18.57 -16.31
N SER A 187 -6.88 -19.43 -15.30
CA SER A 187 -6.62 -19.03 -13.91
C SER A 187 -5.44 -19.81 -13.36
N THR A 188 -4.56 -19.13 -12.65
CA THR A 188 -3.43 -19.73 -11.95
C THR A 188 -3.20 -19.07 -10.60
N LEU A 189 -2.71 -19.85 -9.65
CA LEU A 189 -2.18 -19.37 -8.39
C LEU A 189 -0.66 -19.57 -8.38
N CYS A 190 0.08 -18.49 -8.26
CA CYS A 190 1.53 -18.47 -8.25
C CYS A 190 2.06 -18.18 -6.86
N TYR A 191 3.00 -19.00 -6.40
CA TYR A 191 3.63 -18.89 -5.10
C TYR A 191 5.12 -18.57 -5.25
N ARG A 192 5.63 -17.67 -4.43
CA ARG A 192 7.08 -17.50 -4.24
C ARG A 192 7.57 -18.40 -3.12
N THR A 193 8.83 -18.81 -3.21
CA THR A 193 9.52 -19.51 -2.12
C THR A 193 10.47 -18.52 -1.44
N PRO A 194 10.06 -17.89 -0.33
CA PRO A 194 10.91 -16.92 0.34
C PRO A 194 12.09 -17.61 1.02
N ILE A 195 13.22 -16.92 0.98
CA ILE A 195 14.47 -17.31 1.62
C ILE A 195 14.42 -16.84 3.08
N VAL A 196 14.79 -17.74 4.00
CA VAL A 196 14.90 -17.45 5.42
C VAL A 196 16.37 -17.51 5.81
N GLN A 197 16.90 -16.42 6.35
CA GLN A 197 18.26 -16.30 6.84
C GLN A 197 18.26 -15.90 8.32
N ILE A 198 19.28 -16.30 9.06
CA ILE A 198 19.52 -15.85 10.43
C ILE A 198 20.75 -14.95 10.39
N VAL A 199 20.57 -13.67 10.70
CA VAL A 199 21.63 -12.66 10.75
C VAL A 199 21.66 -12.11 12.17
N ASP A 200 22.80 -12.28 12.87
CA ASP A 200 22.98 -11.84 14.26
C ASP A 200 21.88 -12.32 15.22
N GLY A 201 21.41 -13.57 15.03
CA GLY A 201 20.34 -14.18 15.82
C GLY A 201 18.93 -13.72 15.44
N VAL A 202 18.78 -12.82 14.48
CA VAL A 202 17.48 -12.36 13.96
C VAL A 202 17.11 -13.13 12.70
N GLN A 203 15.89 -13.69 12.69
CA GLN A 203 15.33 -14.31 11.49
C GLN A 203 14.88 -13.23 10.51
N VAL A 204 15.46 -13.26 9.32
CA VAL A 204 15.14 -12.40 8.18
C VAL A 204 14.51 -13.27 7.10
N ARG A 205 13.29 -12.95 6.70
CA ARG A 205 12.59 -13.59 5.58
C ARG A 205 12.57 -12.63 4.40
N SER A 206 13.01 -13.09 3.24
CA SER A 206 13.09 -12.27 2.04
C SER A 206 12.62 -13.04 0.81
N ALA A 207 12.21 -12.30 -0.20
CA ALA A 207 11.95 -12.82 -1.53
C ALA A 207 12.43 -11.81 -2.56
N GLU A 208 12.96 -12.30 -3.67
CA GLU A 208 13.42 -11.47 -4.78
C GLU A 208 12.23 -10.89 -5.55
N ASP A 209 12.52 -9.85 -6.34
CA ASP A 209 11.58 -9.33 -7.33
C ASP A 209 11.31 -10.41 -8.40
N ALA A 210 10.07 -10.50 -8.85
CA ALA A 210 9.68 -11.36 -9.96
C ALA A 210 8.78 -10.60 -10.94
N VAL A 211 8.68 -11.06 -12.17
CA VAL A 211 7.79 -10.49 -13.19
C VAL A 211 7.05 -11.63 -13.86
N ILE A 212 5.73 -11.52 -13.97
CA ILE A 212 4.94 -12.38 -14.86
C ILE A 212 4.84 -11.64 -16.20
N ALA A 213 5.50 -12.18 -17.23
CA ALA A 213 5.45 -11.65 -18.58
C ALA A 213 4.35 -12.36 -19.37
N LEU A 214 3.28 -11.64 -19.68
CA LEU A 214 2.21 -12.13 -20.54
C LEU A 214 2.46 -11.67 -21.98
N ARG A 215 2.45 -12.60 -22.92
CA ARG A 215 2.58 -12.32 -24.35
C ARG A 215 1.20 -12.51 -24.98
N LEU A 216 0.47 -11.42 -25.13
CA LEU A 216 -0.87 -11.40 -25.73
C LEU A 216 -0.76 -10.98 -27.20
N GLU A 217 -1.74 -11.33 -28.03
CA GLU A 217 -1.76 -10.93 -29.45
C GLU A 217 -1.76 -9.41 -29.65
N ASN A 218 -2.34 -8.66 -28.69
CA ASN A 218 -2.35 -7.21 -28.73
C ASN A 218 -1.06 -6.59 -28.18
N GLY A 219 -0.07 -7.41 -27.82
CA GLY A 219 1.25 -7.06 -27.31
C GLY A 219 1.46 -7.42 -25.82
N PRO A 220 2.67 -7.27 -25.28
CA PRO A 220 3.02 -7.82 -23.97
C PRO A 220 2.41 -7.03 -22.81
N LEU A 221 2.22 -7.70 -21.67
CA LEU A 221 1.98 -7.09 -20.36
C LEU A 221 2.96 -7.68 -19.35
N LEU A 222 3.78 -6.82 -18.75
CA LEU A 222 4.73 -7.21 -17.70
C LEU A 222 4.11 -6.85 -16.36
N ILE A 223 3.75 -7.86 -15.56
CA ILE A 223 3.17 -7.65 -14.23
C ILE A 223 4.30 -7.82 -13.20
N PRO A 224 4.81 -6.71 -12.62
CA PRO A 224 5.85 -6.80 -11.62
C PRO A 224 5.29 -7.29 -10.29
N LEU A 225 6.10 -8.10 -9.62
CA LEU A 225 5.93 -8.54 -8.26
C LEU A 225 7.12 -8.07 -7.45
N LYS A 226 6.90 -7.04 -6.62
CA LYS A 226 7.96 -6.59 -5.74
C LYS A 226 8.31 -7.69 -4.73
N GLY A 227 9.60 -7.94 -4.60
CA GLY A 227 10.21 -8.70 -3.54
C GLY A 227 10.04 -7.99 -2.20
N TYR A 228 10.43 -8.65 -1.13
CA TYR A 228 10.40 -8.04 0.19
C TYR A 228 11.55 -8.55 1.04
N GLN A 229 11.87 -7.80 2.08
CA GLN A 229 12.72 -8.25 3.16
C GLN A 229 12.04 -7.84 4.46
N THR A 230 11.65 -8.83 5.25
CA THR A 230 11.03 -8.62 6.56
C THR A 230 11.91 -9.26 7.62
N SER A 231 12.37 -8.47 8.59
CA SER A 231 12.90 -9.00 9.84
C SER A 231 11.82 -8.94 10.93
N ILE A 232 11.93 -9.80 11.94
CA ILE A 232 11.06 -9.71 13.13
C ILE A 232 11.15 -8.31 13.76
N VAL A 233 12.36 -7.73 13.79
CA VAL A 233 12.61 -6.38 14.31
C VAL A 233 11.91 -5.31 13.46
N ALA A 234 11.98 -5.39 12.13
CA ALA A 234 11.31 -4.45 11.24
C ALA A 234 9.77 -4.53 11.37
N ARG A 235 9.21 -5.73 11.53
CA ARG A 235 7.78 -5.90 11.83
C ARG A 235 7.38 -5.34 13.19
N LEU A 236 8.23 -5.47 14.20
CA LEU A 236 8.00 -4.89 15.51
C LEU A 236 8.07 -3.36 15.46
N GLN A 237 9.06 -2.81 14.76
CA GLN A 237 9.18 -1.36 14.56
C GLN A 237 7.98 -0.79 13.80
N GLN A 238 7.56 -1.44 12.72
CA GLN A 238 6.35 -1.04 11.98
C GLN A 238 5.10 -1.09 12.86
N ARG A 239 4.95 -2.11 13.71
CA ARG A 239 3.86 -2.16 14.69
C ARG A 239 3.92 -1.04 15.72
N ILE A 240 5.11 -0.68 16.17
CA ILE A 240 5.32 0.45 17.09
C ILE A 240 4.93 1.75 16.40
N ASP A 241 5.41 1.99 15.18
CA ASP A 241 5.16 3.19 14.40
C ASP A 241 3.66 3.32 14.05
N ASP A 242 3.00 2.22 13.67
CA ASP A 242 1.55 2.17 13.42
C ASP A 242 0.76 2.47 14.69
N GLN A 243 1.18 1.94 15.85
CA GLN A 243 0.53 2.28 17.13
C GLN A 243 0.73 3.75 17.49
N ILE A 244 1.92 4.30 17.30
CA ILE A 244 2.20 5.73 17.50
C ILE A 244 1.34 6.59 16.55
N ALA A 245 1.20 6.20 15.29
CA ALA A 245 0.36 6.91 14.32
C ALA A 245 -1.15 6.81 14.63
N THR A 246 -1.58 5.72 15.28
CA THR A 246 -2.97 5.54 15.74
C THR A 246 -3.23 6.34 17.01
N ILE A 247 -2.21 6.54 17.84
CA ILE A 247 -2.18 7.51 18.94
C ILE A 247 -2.01 8.92 18.33
N LYS A 248 -2.96 9.33 17.49
CA LYS A 248 -3.21 10.75 17.26
C LYS A 248 -3.79 11.32 18.55
N LEU A 249 -2.91 11.72 19.47
CA LEU A 249 -3.27 12.68 20.51
C LEU A 249 -3.87 13.87 19.77
N LYS A 250 -5.16 14.15 19.99
CA LYS A 250 -5.79 15.31 19.38
C LYS A 250 -5.03 16.54 19.91
N PRO A 251 -4.65 17.50 19.04
CA PRO A 251 -4.06 18.76 19.51
C PRO A 251 -4.95 19.49 20.52
N SER A 252 -6.26 19.17 20.56
CA SER A 252 -7.20 19.69 21.56
C SER A 252 -6.94 19.20 22.99
N ASP A 253 -6.18 18.13 23.19
CA ASP A 253 -5.99 17.49 24.50
C ASP A 253 -4.77 18.09 25.23
N PHE A 254 -4.01 18.99 24.60
CA PHE A 254 -2.94 19.76 25.22
C PHE A 254 -3.18 21.26 25.08
N TYR A 255 -4.10 21.79 25.89
CA TYR A 255 -4.04 23.18 26.29
C TYR A 255 -2.97 23.33 27.38
N ILE A 256 -1.72 23.63 26.99
CA ILE A 256 -0.77 24.24 27.92
C ILE A 256 -1.20 25.69 28.10
N LYS A 257 -2.09 25.94 29.07
CA LYS A 257 -2.26 27.28 29.64
C LYS A 257 -0.94 27.65 30.32
N SER A 258 -0.13 28.45 29.64
CA SER A 258 1.01 29.11 30.26
C SER A 258 0.52 30.06 31.36
N PHE A 259 1.18 29.95 32.52
CA PHE A 259 1.11 30.74 33.77
C PHE A 259 0.10 30.29 34.85
N GLY A 260 0.62 29.57 35.86
CA GLY A 260 0.00 29.37 37.19
C GLY A 260 -0.05 27.90 37.63
N PRO A 261 0.32 27.55 38.88
CA PRO A 261 0.45 26.16 39.31
C PRO A 261 -0.93 25.59 39.66
N VAL A 262 -1.51 24.80 38.76
CA VAL A 262 -2.55 23.83 39.12
C VAL A 262 -2.27 22.55 38.35
N ILE A 263 -1.67 21.59 39.02
CA ILE A 263 -1.58 20.20 38.54
C ILE A 263 -2.99 19.62 38.68
N GLN A 264 -3.73 19.50 37.58
CA GLN A 264 -4.87 18.59 37.53
C GLN A 264 -4.36 17.19 37.20
N LYS A 265 -4.65 16.24 38.10
CA LYS A 265 -4.42 14.81 37.92
C LYS A 265 -5.01 14.34 36.59
N ALA A 266 -4.16 13.84 35.69
CA ALA A 266 -4.60 12.97 34.62
C ALA A 266 -4.77 11.57 35.21
N GLU A 267 -6.02 11.07 35.25
CA GLU A 267 -6.30 9.68 35.58
C GLU A 267 -6.23 8.86 34.29
N GLY A 268 -5.16 8.07 34.17
CA GLY A 268 -4.93 7.15 33.07
C GLY A 268 -3.52 6.57 33.15
N ASN A 269 -3.38 5.26 32.93
CA ASN A 269 -2.10 4.55 32.97
C ASN A 269 -1.06 5.23 32.08
N CYS A 270 -0.04 5.83 32.68
CA CYS A 270 1.08 6.42 31.96
C CYS A 270 2.39 5.97 32.60
N ASP A 271 3.28 5.43 31.78
CA ASP A 271 4.71 5.49 32.05
C ASP A 271 5.11 6.97 32.03
N ALA A 272 5.43 7.52 33.21
CA ALA A 272 5.76 8.93 33.39
C ALA A 272 6.94 9.36 32.48
N ASP A 273 7.84 8.43 32.16
CA ASP A 273 9.01 8.66 31.32
C ASP A 273 8.63 9.02 29.86
N VAL A 274 7.52 8.48 29.34
CA VAL A 274 7.03 8.74 27.97
C VAL A 274 6.43 10.14 27.84
N LEU A 275 5.67 10.59 28.84
CA LEU A 275 5.08 11.93 28.86
C LEU A 275 6.15 13.03 28.99
N ILE A 276 7.20 12.77 29.78
CA ILE A 276 8.30 13.70 29.99
C ILE A 276 9.15 13.86 28.72
N ALA A 277 9.44 12.76 28.01
CA ALA A 277 10.13 12.81 26.73
C ALA A 277 9.32 13.59 25.66
N ALA A 278 8.00 13.36 25.60
CA ALA A 278 7.12 14.06 24.66
C ALA A 278 7.06 15.58 24.89
N ALA A 279 7.12 16.03 26.15
CA ALA A 279 7.11 17.45 26.49
C ALA A 279 8.39 18.19 26.04
N CYS A 280 9.55 17.54 26.12
CA CYS A 280 10.81 18.09 25.59
C CYS A 280 10.76 18.25 24.06
N THR A 281 10.10 17.33 23.34
CA THR A 281 10.00 17.36 21.88
C THR A 281 8.90 18.26 21.32
N ASN A 282 7.79 18.46 22.03
CA ASN A 282 6.61 19.20 21.52
C ASN A 282 6.62 20.71 21.79
N SER A 283 7.67 21.28 22.39
CA SER A 283 7.82 22.74 22.35
C SER A 283 8.14 23.17 20.91
N ASN A 284 7.40 24.13 20.35
CA ASN A 284 7.54 24.68 18.98
C ASN A 284 8.91 25.34 18.66
N ARG A 285 9.98 24.95 19.36
CA ARG A 285 11.35 25.45 19.23
C ARG A 285 12.42 24.33 19.32
N ALA A 286 12.03 23.07 19.10
CA ALA A 286 12.85 21.86 19.28
C ALA A 286 13.72 21.49 18.06
N GLN A 287 14.68 22.34 17.69
CA GLN A 287 15.78 21.94 16.79
C GLN A 287 17.13 21.75 17.53
N ALA A 288 17.18 21.94 18.85
CA ALA A 288 18.45 21.87 19.60
C ALA A 288 18.31 21.44 21.08
N ALA A 289 17.26 20.70 21.44
CA ALA A 289 17.15 20.15 22.80
C ALA A 289 17.99 18.86 22.89
N VAL A 290 18.91 18.82 23.85
CA VAL A 290 19.51 17.56 24.31
C VAL A 290 18.40 16.85 25.10
N GLY A 291 18.24 15.53 24.93
CA GLY A 291 17.15 14.77 25.55
C GLY A 291 17.00 15.01 27.06
N PRO A 292 15.86 14.63 27.67
CA PRO A 292 15.62 14.89 29.08
C PRO A 292 16.73 14.30 29.97
N GLU A 293 17.28 15.11 30.86
CA GLU A 293 18.19 14.67 31.91
C GLU A 293 17.37 14.32 33.15
N PHE A 294 17.56 13.11 33.65
CA PHE A 294 16.96 12.66 34.90
C PHE A 294 17.97 12.76 36.03
N PHE A 295 17.57 13.33 37.16
CA PHE A 295 18.44 13.49 38.34
C PHE A 295 17.61 13.40 39.62
N GLU A 296 18.28 13.25 40.76
CA GLU A 296 17.64 13.14 42.07
C GLU A 296 17.93 14.40 42.90
N LYS A 297 16.89 14.96 43.52
CA LYS A 297 16.98 16.17 44.36
C LYS A 297 15.97 16.05 45.50
N ASP A 298 16.46 16.23 46.72
CA ASP A 298 15.67 16.10 47.97
C ASP A 298 14.95 14.74 48.12
N GLY A 299 15.61 13.66 47.66
CA GLY A 299 15.06 12.29 47.72
C GLY A 299 13.93 12.01 46.72
N LYS A 300 13.78 12.85 45.70
CA LYS A 300 12.78 12.71 44.64
C LYS A 300 13.44 12.70 43.27
N ARG A 301 12.85 12.00 42.30
CA ARG A 301 13.32 12.01 40.90
C ARG A 301 12.75 13.20 40.16
N TRP A 302 13.63 13.89 39.45
CA TRP A 302 13.35 15.06 38.64
C TRP A 302 13.76 14.80 37.20
N ALA A 303 13.06 15.46 36.28
CA ALA A 303 13.48 15.57 34.90
C ALA A 303 13.67 17.04 34.54
N ARG A 304 14.74 17.32 33.79
CA ARG A 304 15.09 18.66 33.33
C ARG A 304 15.38 18.62 31.84
N CYS A 305 14.89 19.63 31.13
CA CYS A 305 15.22 19.85 29.73
C CYS A 305 16.14 21.06 29.60
N GLN A 306 17.33 20.86 29.04
CA GLN A 306 18.32 21.91 28.84
C GLN A 306 18.45 22.29 27.36
N ARG A 307 18.69 23.58 27.09
CA ARG A 307 19.03 24.08 25.76
C ARG A 307 20.20 25.04 25.86
N TYR A 308 21.30 24.73 25.16
CA TYR A 308 22.54 25.53 25.19
C TYR A 308 23.02 25.86 26.61
N GLY A 309 22.91 24.90 27.54
CA GLY A 309 23.30 25.07 28.95
C GLY A 309 22.29 25.81 29.84
N ASN A 310 21.13 26.24 29.30
CA ASN A 310 20.07 26.88 30.08
C ASN A 310 18.92 25.91 30.36
N ILE A 311 18.40 25.95 31.59
CA ILE A 311 17.23 25.16 32.00
C ILE A 311 15.97 25.79 31.39
N VAL A 312 15.29 25.04 30.52
CA VAL A 312 14.04 25.50 29.89
C VAL A 312 12.84 25.12 30.75
N TRP A 313 12.91 23.95 31.39
CA TRP A 313 11.89 23.46 32.32
C TRP A 313 12.47 22.36 33.23
N GLU A 314 11.90 22.24 34.42
CA GLU A 314 12.25 21.25 35.44
C GLU A 314 10.97 20.86 36.18
N ALA A 315 10.72 19.55 36.34
CA ALA A 315 9.62 19.09 37.19
C ALA A 315 9.93 17.81 37.96
N GLU A 316 9.22 17.70 39.07
CA GLU A 316 9.18 16.54 39.96
C GLU A 316 8.24 15.49 39.37
N GLY A 317 8.73 14.26 39.18
CA GLY A 317 7.89 13.12 38.81
C GLY A 317 7.57 12.27 40.03
N GLN A 318 6.29 12.11 40.40
CA GLN A 318 5.88 11.05 41.32
C GLN A 318 5.58 9.77 40.52
N LEU A 319 6.46 8.77 40.64
CA LEU A 319 6.21 7.41 40.15
C LEU A 319 5.30 6.68 41.16
N THR A 320 3.99 6.84 41.06
CA THR A 320 3.04 5.91 41.69
C THR A 320 2.57 4.89 40.66
N CYS A 321 3.27 3.76 40.57
CA CYS A 321 2.71 2.56 39.94
C CYS A 321 1.63 1.98 40.86
N LEU A 322 0.37 2.07 40.44
CA LEU A 322 -0.73 1.36 41.10
C LEU A 322 -0.50 -0.15 40.93
N LYS A 323 -0.34 -0.85 42.06
CA LYS A 323 -0.40 -2.32 42.16
C LYS A 323 -1.75 -2.79 41.59
N LEU A 324 -1.72 -3.53 40.49
CA LEU A 324 -2.88 -4.27 40.00
C LEU A 324 -3.29 -5.33 41.05
N ARG A 325 -4.58 -5.39 41.39
CA ARG A 325 -5.21 -6.60 41.92
C ARG A 325 -5.83 -7.36 40.77
#